data_AF-A0A9D7F774-F1
#
_entry.id   AF-A0A9D7F774-F1
#
_cell.length_a   1.000
_cell.length_b   1.000
_cell.length_c   1.000
_cell.angle_alpha   90.00
_cell.angle_beta   90.00
_cell.angle_gamma   90.00
#
_symmetry.space_group_name_H-M   'P 1'
#
loop_
_entity.id
_entity.type
_entity.pdbx_description
1 polymer ?
#
loop_
_entity_poly.entity_id
_entity_poly.type
_entity_poly.pdbx_seq_one_letter_code
_entity_poly.pdbx_strand_id
1 'polypeptide(L)'
;MMKRFTLFALSVLPLFAFAQNKEGRIIFQETIKLEIQLSEGQEHMAAMMPTSQSFDMALLFNEQASLYQNHETEAAAHAAGAEWTGGDENATVRMVIQRPENQVYQDLKAKKKVESRDFLGKRFLIQDELKAYQWKLSGEQQTILGYPCFKAEHRDSNRVIVAWFTPQIPVSSGPDNFGQLPGMILSVDIDGGKRTIAATEVVLGESQEGKIEKPSKGKKVTQAEFDQIQAEKMKEMGAEEGGGGTFMIKIRN
;
A
#
# COMPACT_ATOMS: atom_id res chain seq x y z
N MET A 1 -14.23 -43.13 57.60
CA MET A 1 -13.37 -41.96 57.32
C MET A 1 -13.55 -41.57 55.86
N MET A 2 -14.03 -40.35 55.62
CA MET A 2 -14.51 -39.86 54.31
C MET A 2 -13.36 -39.53 53.36
N LYS A 3 -13.40 -40.07 52.13
CA LYS A 3 -12.54 -39.65 51.01
C LYS A 3 -13.12 -38.36 50.43
N ARG A 4 -12.40 -37.25 50.55
CA ARG A 4 -12.74 -35.96 49.96
C ARG A 4 -12.39 -36.00 48.46
N PHE A 5 -13.39 -35.97 47.59
CA PHE A 5 -13.22 -35.70 46.17
C PHE A 5 -13.30 -34.18 45.98
N THR A 6 -12.17 -33.56 45.67
CA THR A 6 -12.12 -32.14 45.30
C THR A 6 -12.49 -32.04 43.82
N LEU A 7 -13.68 -31.53 43.53
CA LEU A 7 -14.16 -31.25 42.19
C LEU A 7 -13.41 -30.01 41.66
N PHE A 8 -12.55 -30.16 40.64
CA PHE A 8 -11.99 -29.02 39.91
C PHE A 8 -13.12 -28.43 39.05
N ALA A 9 -13.65 -27.28 39.46
CA ALA A 9 -14.54 -26.48 38.62
C ALA A 9 -13.71 -25.87 37.48
N LEU A 10 -13.88 -26.40 36.27
CA LEU A 10 -13.34 -25.82 35.04
C LEU A 10 -14.05 -24.48 34.82
N SER A 11 -13.43 -23.36 35.21
CA SER A 11 -13.99 -22.04 34.93
C SER A 11 -13.99 -21.83 33.42
N VAL A 12 -15.18 -21.87 32.81
CA VAL A 12 -15.40 -21.35 31.47
C VAL A 12 -15.24 -19.84 31.58
N LEU A 13 -14.04 -19.34 31.32
CA LEU A 13 -13.81 -17.92 31.07
C LEU A 13 -14.75 -17.51 29.93
N PRO A 14 -15.57 -16.46 30.08
CA PRO A 14 -16.35 -15.96 28.98
C PRO A 14 -15.36 -15.50 27.90
N LEU A 15 -15.27 -16.28 26.83
CA LEU A 15 -14.74 -15.80 25.56
C LEU A 15 -15.61 -14.61 25.22
N PHE A 16 -15.07 -13.40 25.41
CA PHE A 16 -15.63 -12.23 24.76
C PHE A 16 -15.63 -12.54 23.27
N ALA A 17 -16.79 -12.97 22.78
CA ALA A 17 -17.10 -12.99 21.36
C ALA A 17 -17.14 -11.52 20.95
N PHE A 18 -15.97 -10.92 20.75
CA PHE A 18 -15.88 -9.75 19.90
C PHE A 18 -16.53 -10.19 18.60
N ALA A 19 -17.65 -9.56 18.26
CA ALA A 19 -18.22 -9.71 16.93
C ALA A 19 -17.07 -9.39 15.97
N GLN A 20 -16.55 -10.44 15.32
CA GLN A 20 -15.42 -10.33 14.42
C GLN A 20 -15.97 -9.66 13.18
N ASN A 21 -15.94 -8.34 13.15
CA ASN A 21 -16.29 -7.57 11.97
C ASN A 21 -15.25 -7.91 10.89
N LYS A 22 -15.71 -8.63 9.87
CA LYS A 22 -14.89 -9.11 8.76
C LYS A 22 -15.12 -8.33 7.48
N GLU A 23 -15.83 -7.21 7.58
CA GLU A 23 -16.03 -6.26 6.50
C GLU A 23 -15.84 -4.84 7.00
N GLY A 24 -15.39 -3.98 6.09
CA GLY A 24 -15.19 -2.58 6.39
C GLY A 24 -14.30 -1.86 5.38
N ARG A 25 -13.88 -0.67 5.78
CA ARG A 25 -12.98 0.21 5.04
C ARG A 25 -11.86 0.70 5.96
N ILE A 26 -10.66 0.79 5.43
CA ILE A 26 -9.50 1.40 6.10
C ILE A 26 -8.92 2.46 5.17
N ILE A 27 -8.67 3.65 5.69
CA ILE A 27 -7.88 4.66 4.99
C ILE A 27 -6.43 4.55 5.45
N PHE A 28 -5.53 4.59 4.48
CA PHE A 28 -4.10 4.57 4.67
C PHE A 28 -3.50 5.84 4.09
N GLN A 29 -2.56 6.43 4.81
CA GLN A 29 -1.64 7.41 4.26
C GLN A 29 -0.37 6.67 3.83
N GLU A 30 -0.06 6.76 2.55
CA GLU A 30 1.16 6.24 1.95
C GLU A 30 2.14 7.38 1.73
N THR A 31 3.34 7.28 2.29
CA THR A 31 4.40 8.29 2.15
C THR A 31 5.61 7.71 1.45
N ILE A 32 6.11 8.41 0.45
CA ILE A 32 7.25 8.00 -0.37
C ILE A 32 8.33 9.07 -0.22
N LYS A 33 9.52 8.70 0.25
CA LYS A 33 10.69 9.58 0.26
C LYS A 33 11.27 9.68 -1.13
N LEU A 34 11.52 10.91 -1.57
CA LEU A 34 12.07 11.22 -2.88
C LEU A 34 13.58 11.37 -2.75
N GLU A 35 14.34 10.41 -3.25
CA GLU A 35 15.80 10.53 -3.41
C GLU A 35 16.11 11.22 -4.74
N ILE A 36 16.17 12.55 -4.73
CA ILE A 36 16.46 13.33 -5.93
C ILE A 36 17.97 13.58 -6.01
N GLN A 37 18.62 12.96 -6.99
CA GLN A 37 20.02 13.24 -7.33
C GLN A 37 20.08 14.45 -8.25
N LEU A 38 20.73 15.52 -7.80
CA LEU A 38 20.94 16.74 -8.57
C LEU A 38 22.35 16.78 -9.14
N SER A 39 22.49 17.31 -10.35
CA SER A 39 23.79 17.65 -10.92
C SER A 39 24.41 18.87 -10.23
N GLU A 40 25.74 18.95 -10.28
CA GLU A 40 26.53 20.04 -9.74
C GLU A 40 26.05 21.41 -10.28
N GLY A 41 25.87 22.40 -9.38
CA GLY A 41 25.33 23.72 -9.74
C GLY A 41 23.81 23.89 -9.59
N GLN A 42 23.06 22.85 -9.20
CA GLN A 42 21.61 22.92 -8.96
C GLN A 42 21.21 22.93 -7.47
N GLU A 43 22.13 23.29 -6.58
CA GLU A 43 21.96 23.27 -5.12
C GLU A 43 20.76 24.12 -4.65
N HIS A 44 20.52 25.26 -5.32
CA HIS A 44 19.36 26.11 -5.04
C HIS A 44 18.02 25.41 -5.33
N MET A 45 17.98 24.51 -6.32
CA MET A 45 16.78 23.72 -6.63
C MET A 45 16.55 22.62 -5.58
N ALA A 46 17.62 22.08 -4.97
CA ALA A 46 17.54 21.06 -3.92
C ALA A 46 16.69 21.51 -2.73
N ALA A 47 16.89 22.76 -2.31
CA ALA A 47 16.21 23.35 -1.15
C ALA A 47 14.71 23.60 -1.39
N MET A 48 14.27 23.65 -2.66
CA MET A 48 12.88 23.95 -3.03
C MET A 48 12.08 22.70 -3.42
N MET A 49 12.72 21.54 -3.53
CA MET A 49 12.02 20.30 -3.88
C MET A 49 11.48 19.59 -2.63
N PRO A 50 10.28 18.99 -2.70
CA PRO A 50 9.78 18.15 -1.62
C PRO A 50 10.68 16.93 -1.45
N THR A 51 11.03 16.60 -0.20
CA THR A 51 11.83 15.42 0.14
C THR A 51 10.99 14.15 0.29
N SER A 52 9.66 14.30 0.34
CA SER A 52 8.71 13.20 0.38
C SER A 52 7.34 13.64 -0.14
N GLN A 53 6.50 12.67 -0.49
CA GLN A 53 5.11 12.89 -0.88
C GLN A 53 4.21 11.89 -0.17
N SER A 54 3.03 12.34 0.21
CA SER A 54 2.02 11.50 0.85
C SER A 54 0.74 11.46 0.03
N PHE A 55 0.06 10.32 0.06
CA PHE A 55 -1.17 10.06 -0.66
C PHE A 55 -2.11 9.24 0.20
N ASP A 56 -3.40 9.53 0.12
CA ASP A 56 -4.42 8.73 0.80
C ASP A 56 -4.94 7.61 -0.11
N MET A 57 -5.11 6.44 0.49
CA MET A 57 -5.55 5.22 -0.17
C MET A 57 -6.63 4.55 0.67
N ALA A 58 -7.61 3.93 0.04
CA ALA A 58 -8.66 3.17 0.70
C ALA A 58 -8.47 1.68 0.45
N LEU A 59 -8.58 0.89 1.52
CA LEU A 59 -8.76 -0.56 1.45
C LEU A 59 -10.21 -0.88 1.81
N LEU A 60 -10.97 -1.38 0.84
CA LEU A 60 -12.27 -2.00 1.06
C LEU A 60 -12.06 -3.50 1.22
N PHE A 61 -12.68 -4.13 2.21
CA PHE A 61 -12.48 -5.56 2.44
C PHE A 61 -13.73 -6.26 2.97
N ASN A 62 -13.83 -7.55 2.67
CA ASN A 62 -14.72 -8.51 3.31
C ASN A 62 -14.02 -9.88 3.48
N GLU A 63 -14.75 -10.94 3.80
CA GLU A 63 -14.18 -12.30 3.94
C GLU A 63 -13.70 -12.92 2.62
N GLN A 64 -14.19 -12.41 1.49
CA GLN A 64 -14.04 -13.00 0.17
C GLN A 64 -12.95 -12.31 -0.63
N ALA A 65 -12.86 -10.99 -0.53
CA ALA A 65 -12.01 -10.15 -1.36
C ALA A 65 -11.62 -8.84 -0.67
N SER A 66 -10.62 -8.18 -1.23
CA SER A 66 -10.28 -6.80 -0.91
C SER A 66 -9.95 -5.98 -2.16
N LEU A 67 -10.13 -4.68 -2.06
CA LEU A 67 -9.82 -3.69 -3.10
C LEU A 67 -9.08 -2.52 -2.47
N TYR A 68 -7.81 -2.36 -2.83
CA TYR A 68 -6.99 -1.20 -2.49
C TYR A 68 -6.97 -0.22 -3.65
N GLN A 69 -7.31 1.04 -3.41
CA GLN A 69 -7.44 2.06 -4.46
C GLN A 69 -7.17 3.46 -3.94
N ASN A 70 -6.99 4.42 -4.85
CA ASN A 70 -6.85 5.83 -4.49
C ASN A 70 -8.04 6.31 -3.67
N HIS A 71 -7.77 7.09 -2.62
CA HIS A 71 -8.78 7.79 -1.84
C HIS A 71 -8.57 9.29 -2.03
N GLU A 72 -9.28 9.87 -2.99
CA GLU A 72 -9.22 11.31 -3.21
C GLU A 72 -10.12 12.02 -2.19
N THR A 73 -9.49 12.83 -1.34
CA THR A 73 -10.17 13.92 -0.64
C THR A 73 -10.06 15.18 -1.52
N GLU A 74 -11.08 16.06 -1.51
CA GLU A 74 -11.06 17.32 -2.28
C GLU A 74 -9.77 18.14 -2.05
N ALA A 75 -9.19 18.06 -0.85
CA ALA A 75 -7.91 18.70 -0.50
C ALA A 75 -6.69 18.11 -1.25
N ALA A 76 -6.66 16.79 -1.49
CA ALA A 76 -5.56 16.11 -2.19
C ALA A 76 -5.51 16.46 -3.69
N ALA A 77 -6.67 16.66 -4.32
CA ALA A 77 -6.78 17.11 -5.72
C ALA A 77 -6.15 18.50 -5.94
N HIS A 78 -6.14 19.35 -4.90
CA HIS A 78 -5.52 20.68 -4.93
C HIS A 78 -4.05 20.69 -4.48
N ALA A 79 -3.61 19.73 -3.66
CA ALA A 79 -2.25 19.65 -3.12
C ALA A 79 -1.23 18.94 -4.04
N ALA A 80 -1.69 18.20 -5.05
CA ALA A 80 -0.83 17.53 -6.03
C ALA A 80 -0.24 18.53 -7.06
N GLY A 81 0.49 19.54 -6.60
CA GLY A 81 1.24 20.43 -7.48
C GLY A 81 2.10 21.40 -6.68
N ALA A 82 3.42 21.30 -6.85
CA ALA A 82 4.26 22.43 -6.51
C ALA A 82 4.05 23.51 -7.58
N GLU A 83 3.47 24.64 -7.19
CA GLU A 83 3.39 25.81 -8.06
C GLU A 83 4.76 26.51 -8.06
N TRP A 84 5.39 26.60 -9.22
CA TRP A 84 6.64 27.34 -9.38
C TRP A 84 6.46 28.45 -10.41
N THR A 85 6.80 29.67 -9.99
CA THR A 85 6.99 30.83 -10.88
C THR A 85 8.45 30.91 -11.25
N GLY A 86 8.76 30.62 -12.50
CA GLY A 86 10.12 30.61 -13.02
C GLY A 86 10.44 31.82 -13.87
N GLY A 87 11.32 32.68 -13.36
CA GLY A 87 12.40 33.35 -14.11
C GLY A 87 12.08 34.38 -15.19
N ASP A 88 10.89 34.39 -15.78
CA ASP A 88 10.40 35.44 -16.67
C ASP A 88 8.95 35.75 -16.30
N GLU A 89 8.61 37.04 -16.24
CA GLU A 89 7.45 37.62 -15.55
C GLU A 89 6.04 37.21 -16.04
N ASN A 90 5.85 36.07 -16.71
CA ASN A 90 4.50 35.60 -17.06
C ASN A 90 4.31 34.09 -17.26
N ALA A 91 5.25 33.22 -16.85
CA ALA A 91 5.11 31.77 -17.01
C ALA A 91 5.04 31.04 -15.66
N THR A 92 3.83 30.72 -15.20
CA THR A 92 3.61 29.73 -14.13
C THR A 92 3.73 28.33 -14.70
N VAL A 93 4.79 27.59 -14.35
CA VAL A 93 4.91 26.17 -14.67
C VAL A 93 4.32 25.38 -13.51
N ARG A 94 3.11 24.87 -13.68
CA ARG A 94 2.46 24.00 -12.68
C ARG A 94 2.91 22.56 -12.92
N MET A 95 3.83 22.06 -12.09
CA MET A 95 4.16 20.64 -12.08
C MET A 95 3.15 19.89 -11.22
N VAL A 96 2.09 19.37 -11.85
CA VAL A 96 1.09 18.53 -11.18
C VAL A 96 1.63 17.10 -11.10
N ILE A 97 1.91 16.63 -9.90
CA ILE A 97 2.31 15.23 -9.69
C ILE A 97 1.03 14.41 -9.53
N GLN A 98 0.43 14.06 -10.67
CA GLN A 98 -0.74 13.20 -10.69
C GLN A 98 -0.33 11.78 -10.34
N ARG A 99 -0.91 11.23 -9.26
CA ARG A 99 -0.77 9.81 -8.96
C ARG A 99 -1.59 9.01 -9.99
N PRO A 100 -1.01 8.02 -10.67
CA PRO A 100 -1.78 7.13 -11.53
C PRO A 100 -2.93 6.48 -10.75
N GLU A 101 -4.10 6.39 -11.34
CA GLU A 101 -5.25 5.64 -10.80
C GLU A 101 -4.91 4.15 -10.78
N ASN A 102 -4.36 3.68 -9.67
CA ASN A 102 -4.02 2.27 -9.48
C ASN A 102 -5.03 1.60 -8.55
N GLN A 103 -5.39 0.37 -8.89
CA GLN A 103 -6.26 -0.47 -8.07
C GLN A 103 -5.65 -1.85 -7.92
N VAL A 104 -5.68 -2.41 -6.71
CA VAL A 104 -5.26 -3.78 -6.43
C VAL A 104 -6.44 -4.53 -5.85
N TYR A 105 -7.00 -5.46 -6.62
CA TYR A 105 -8.03 -6.38 -6.20
C TYR A 105 -7.39 -7.72 -5.80
N GLN A 106 -7.79 -8.27 -4.65
CA GLN A 106 -7.35 -9.58 -4.18
C GLN A 106 -8.57 -10.48 -3.94
N ASP A 107 -8.56 -11.66 -4.52
CA ASP A 107 -9.47 -12.76 -4.18
C ASP A 107 -8.81 -13.61 -3.08
N LEU A 108 -9.31 -13.47 -1.85
CA LEU A 108 -8.71 -14.08 -0.67
C LEU A 108 -8.95 -15.59 -0.63
N LYS A 109 -10.02 -16.08 -1.27
CA LYS A 109 -10.35 -17.51 -1.34
C LYS A 109 -9.56 -18.21 -2.43
N ALA A 110 -9.54 -17.63 -3.63
CA ALA A 110 -8.82 -18.20 -4.78
C ALA A 110 -7.32 -17.91 -4.74
N LYS A 111 -6.85 -17.05 -3.83
CA LYS A 111 -5.47 -16.56 -3.73
C LYS A 111 -4.94 -15.95 -5.03
N LYS A 112 -5.80 -15.18 -5.69
CA LYS A 112 -5.47 -14.48 -6.95
C LYS A 112 -5.51 -12.98 -6.75
N LYS A 113 -4.77 -12.24 -7.57
CA LYS A 113 -4.85 -10.79 -7.65
C LYS A 113 -5.11 -10.31 -9.06
N VAL A 114 -5.74 -9.15 -9.15
CA VAL A 114 -5.80 -8.34 -10.35
C VAL A 114 -5.47 -6.91 -10.00
N GLU A 115 -4.44 -6.38 -10.65
CA GLU A 115 -3.99 -5.03 -10.44
C GLU A 115 -4.19 -4.22 -11.73
N SER A 116 -4.89 -3.09 -11.62
CA SER A 116 -5.05 -2.11 -12.70
C SER A 116 -3.99 -1.05 -12.53
N ARG A 117 -3.09 -0.91 -13.50
CA ARG A 117 -2.09 0.17 -13.55
C ARG A 117 -2.24 0.98 -14.83
N ASP A 118 -2.12 2.30 -14.71
CA ASP A 118 -1.78 3.13 -15.85
C ASP A 118 -0.26 3.18 -16.03
N PHE A 119 0.18 3.00 -17.27
CA PHE A 119 1.57 3.20 -17.65
C PHE A 119 1.63 3.83 -19.04
N LEU A 120 2.17 5.05 -19.12
CA LEU A 120 2.29 5.85 -20.35
C LEU A 120 0.93 6.05 -21.06
N GLY A 121 -0.14 6.30 -20.28
CA GLY A 121 -1.49 6.51 -20.81
C GLY A 121 -2.17 5.24 -21.32
N LYS A 122 -1.58 4.06 -21.07
CA LYS A 122 -2.16 2.76 -21.37
C LYS A 122 -2.51 2.05 -20.07
N ARG A 123 -3.74 1.54 -19.99
CA ARG A 123 -4.23 0.74 -18.88
C ARG A 123 -3.83 -0.72 -19.04
N PHE A 124 -3.20 -1.30 -18.02
CA PHE A 124 -2.84 -2.71 -17.93
C PHE A 124 -3.58 -3.38 -16.78
N LEU A 125 -4.00 -4.63 -17.00
CA LEU A 125 -4.57 -5.52 -15.99
C LEU A 125 -3.56 -6.62 -15.70
N ILE A 126 -2.81 -6.46 -14.62
CA ILE A 126 -1.81 -7.39 -14.16
C ILE A 126 -2.53 -8.48 -13.37
N GLN A 127 -2.58 -9.71 -13.90
CA GLN A 127 -3.27 -10.84 -13.29
C GLN A 127 -2.24 -11.88 -12.85
N ASP A 128 -2.24 -12.19 -11.56
CA ASP A 128 -1.27 -13.11 -10.97
C ASP A 128 -1.80 -13.78 -9.71
N GLU A 129 -1.03 -14.69 -9.13
CA GLU A 129 -1.27 -15.20 -7.79
C GLU A 129 -0.89 -14.18 -6.72
N LEU A 130 -1.45 -14.31 -5.51
CA LEU A 130 -1.02 -13.50 -4.38
C LEU A 130 0.45 -13.80 -4.05
N LYS A 131 1.28 -12.75 -4.00
CA LYS A 131 2.72 -12.89 -3.73
C LYS A 131 2.93 -13.53 -2.36
N ALA A 132 3.53 -14.71 -2.31
CA ALA A 132 3.81 -15.40 -1.05
C ALA A 132 4.93 -14.68 -0.26
N TYR A 133 4.56 -13.96 0.80
CA TYR A 133 5.52 -13.34 1.71
C TYR A 133 5.90 -14.33 2.81
N GLN A 134 7.19 -14.65 2.92
CA GLN A 134 7.71 -15.43 4.04
C GLN A 134 7.90 -14.52 5.25
N TRP A 135 6.82 -14.26 5.97
CA TRP A 135 6.82 -13.41 7.17
C TRP A 135 7.49 -14.11 8.35
N LYS A 136 8.43 -13.41 8.99
CA LYS A 136 8.99 -13.76 10.29
C LYS A 136 8.31 -12.90 11.35
N LEU A 137 7.49 -13.53 12.19
CA LEU A 137 6.86 -12.85 13.32
C LEU A 137 7.93 -12.47 14.35
N SER A 138 7.81 -11.26 14.91
CA SER A 138 8.59 -10.81 16.05
C SER A 138 7.71 -10.78 17.31
N GLY A 139 8.32 -10.70 18.49
CA GLY A 139 7.60 -10.55 19.76
C GLY A 139 7.17 -9.10 20.06
N GLU A 140 7.52 -8.15 19.19
CA GLU A 140 7.22 -6.74 19.38
C GLU A 140 5.74 -6.46 19.15
N GLN A 141 5.19 -5.60 20.01
CA GLN A 141 3.80 -5.19 19.99
C GLN A 141 3.70 -3.68 20.07
N GLN A 142 2.73 -3.12 19.36
CA GLN A 142 2.35 -1.72 19.51
C GLN A 142 0.84 -1.56 19.30
N THR A 143 0.30 -0.38 19.61
CA THR A 143 -1.11 -0.07 19.36
C THR A 143 -1.22 0.90 18.19
N ILE A 144 -2.03 0.58 17.18
CA ILE A 144 -2.34 1.45 16.03
C ILE A 144 -3.85 1.68 16.02
N LEU A 145 -4.29 2.93 16.12
CA LEU A 145 -5.72 3.31 16.14
C LEU A 145 -6.56 2.52 17.17
N GLY A 146 -5.97 2.19 18.32
CA GLY A 146 -6.62 1.40 19.38
C GLY A 146 -6.53 -0.13 19.19
N TYR A 147 -5.99 -0.61 18.07
CA TYR A 147 -5.79 -2.04 17.82
C TYR A 147 -4.41 -2.52 18.26
N PRO A 148 -4.31 -3.58 19.09
CA PRO A 148 -3.03 -4.23 19.38
C PRO A 148 -2.52 -4.90 18.11
N CYS A 149 -1.31 -4.53 17.73
CA CYS A 149 -0.63 -4.99 16.52
C CYS A 149 0.67 -5.71 16.87
N PHE A 150 0.97 -6.74 16.10
CA PHE A 150 2.21 -7.51 16.18
C PHE A 150 3.07 -7.22 14.96
N LYS A 151 4.38 -7.23 15.17
CA LYS A 151 5.34 -7.00 14.10
C LYS A 151 5.62 -8.28 13.33
N ALA A 152 5.69 -8.16 12.01
CA ALA A 152 6.17 -9.19 11.10
C ALA A 152 7.19 -8.57 10.14
N GLU A 153 8.23 -9.32 9.80
CA GLU A 153 9.25 -8.87 8.86
C GLU A 153 9.39 -9.85 7.70
N HIS A 154 9.55 -9.32 6.49
CA HIS A 154 9.91 -10.09 5.32
C HIS A 154 11.15 -9.44 4.68
N ARG A 155 12.09 -10.28 4.25
CA ARG A 155 13.33 -9.83 3.62
C ARG A 155 13.59 -10.69 2.39
N ASP A 156 13.76 -10.03 1.25
CA ASP A 156 14.29 -10.64 0.03
C ASP A 156 15.61 -9.96 -0.36
N SER A 157 16.22 -10.36 -1.48
CA SER A 157 17.51 -9.81 -1.94
C SER A 157 17.46 -8.30 -2.24
N ASN A 158 16.27 -7.74 -2.45
CA ASN A 158 16.09 -6.39 -2.95
C ASN A 158 15.42 -5.46 -1.93
N ARG A 159 14.65 -6.00 -0.98
CA ARG A 159 13.81 -5.21 -0.08
C ARG A 159 13.72 -5.79 1.34
N VAL A 160 13.56 -4.88 2.28
CA VAL A 160 13.19 -5.18 3.68
C VAL A 160 11.81 -4.59 3.91
N ILE A 161 10.87 -5.43 4.34
CA ILE A 161 9.49 -5.03 4.61
C ILE A 161 9.17 -5.35 6.06
N VAL A 162 8.73 -4.35 6.81
CA VAL A 162 8.23 -4.49 8.17
C VAL A 162 6.74 -4.19 8.15
N ALA A 163 5.91 -5.14 8.60
CA ALA A 163 4.47 -4.98 8.69
C ALA A 163 4.01 -5.06 10.15
N TRP A 164 2.99 -4.28 10.48
CA TRP A 164 2.28 -4.36 11.75
C TRP A 164 0.84 -4.78 11.49
N PHE A 165 0.43 -5.90 12.06
CA PHE A 165 -0.89 -6.50 11.80
C PHE A 165 -1.66 -6.77 13.09
N THR A 166 -2.99 -6.72 13.02
CA THR A 166 -3.88 -7.00 14.16
C THR A 166 -4.79 -8.19 13.90
N PRO A 167 -4.80 -9.21 14.78
CA PRO A 167 -5.75 -10.33 14.70
C PRO A 167 -7.20 -9.93 15.04
N GLN A 168 -7.43 -8.72 15.58
CA GLN A 168 -8.78 -8.26 15.92
C GLN A 168 -9.66 -8.01 14.68
N ILE A 169 -9.05 -7.75 13.53
CA ILE A 169 -9.71 -7.73 12.22
C ILE A 169 -9.25 -9.01 11.50
N PRO A 170 -10.03 -10.10 11.56
CA PRO A 170 -9.58 -11.44 11.17
C PRO A 170 -9.74 -11.68 9.67
N VAL A 171 -9.23 -10.75 8.87
CA VAL A 171 -9.16 -10.81 7.41
C VAL A 171 -7.71 -10.68 7.02
N SER A 172 -7.18 -11.70 6.33
CA SER A 172 -5.76 -11.79 5.95
C SER A 172 -5.44 -10.92 4.74
N SER A 173 -5.57 -9.60 4.91
CA SER A 173 -5.32 -8.60 3.87
C SER A 173 -4.57 -7.39 4.44
N GLY A 174 -4.34 -6.39 3.60
CA GLY A 174 -3.53 -5.23 3.91
C GLY A 174 -3.48 -4.24 2.76
N PRO A 175 -2.74 -3.13 2.91
CA PRO A 175 -2.57 -2.16 1.85
C PRO A 175 -1.78 -2.74 0.67
N ASP A 176 -2.03 -2.22 -0.54
CA ASP A 176 -1.35 -2.60 -1.78
C ASP A 176 -1.38 -4.13 -2.00
N ASN A 177 -0.21 -4.76 -2.14
CA ASN A 177 -0.07 -6.20 -2.36
C ASN A 177 0.24 -6.95 -1.05
N PHE A 178 0.30 -6.27 0.10
CA PHE A 178 0.67 -6.89 1.38
C PHE A 178 -0.52 -7.63 2.01
N GLY A 179 -0.25 -8.77 2.64
CA GLY A 179 -1.27 -9.60 3.28
C GLY A 179 -0.69 -10.90 3.83
N GLN A 180 -1.52 -11.94 3.97
CA GLN A 180 -1.14 -13.30 4.41
C GLN A 180 -0.65 -13.42 5.86
N LEU A 181 -0.86 -12.39 6.66
CA LEU A 181 -0.70 -12.45 8.11
C LEU A 181 -2.03 -12.88 8.75
N PRO A 182 -2.02 -13.44 9.97
CA PRO A 182 -3.24 -13.85 10.68
C PRO A 182 -3.97 -12.63 11.25
N GLY A 183 -4.44 -11.76 10.37
CA GLY A 183 -5.09 -10.49 10.68
C GLY A 183 -4.83 -9.43 9.61
N MET A 184 -5.46 -8.27 9.78
CA MET A 184 -5.32 -7.12 8.90
C MET A 184 -4.00 -6.40 9.16
N ILE A 185 -3.28 -6.04 8.10
CA ILE A 185 -2.10 -5.19 8.18
C ILE A 185 -2.53 -3.72 8.29
N LEU A 186 -2.10 -3.03 9.34
CA LEU A 186 -2.39 -1.61 9.57
C LEU A 186 -1.21 -0.69 9.29
N SER A 187 0.01 -1.23 9.20
CA SER A 187 1.16 -0.44 8.76
C SER A 187 2.19 -1.30 8.04
N VAL A 188 2.84 -0.72 7.05
CA VAL A 188 3.97 -1.29 6.32
C VAL A 188 5.07 -0.24 6.20
N ASP A 189 6.31 -0.62 6.51
CA ASP A 189 7.53 0.13 6.24
C ASP A 189 8.38 -0.66 5.25
N ILE A 190 8.85 0.00 4.20
CA ILE A 190 9.68 -0.58 3.16
C ILE A 190 11.02 0.15 3.14
N ASP A 191 12.09 -0.63 3.22
CA ASP A 191 13.48 -0.22 3.15
C ASP A 191 13.88 0.88 4.16
N GLY A 192 13.33 0.84 5.37
CA GLY A 192 13.68 1.78 6.43
C GLY A 192 13.04 3.16 6.23
N GLY A 193 11.78 3.16 5.82
CA GLY A 193 10.99 4.35 5.61
C GLY A 193 11.20 5.04 4.27
N LYS A 194 11.74 4.36 3.25
CA LYS A 194 11.71 4.86 1.86
C LYS A 194 10.28 4.95 1.36
N ARG A 195 9.46 3.97 1.72
CA ARG A 195 8.01 3.97 1.52
C ARG A 195 7.34 3.47 2.78
N THR A 196 6.43 4.26 3.33
CA THR A 196 5.61 3.88 4.49
C THR A 196 4.15 3.90 4.09
N ILE A 197 3.36 2.99 4.65
CA ILE A 197 1.92 2.95 4.52
C ILE A 197 1.37 2.78 5.93
N ALA A 198 0.53 3.70 6.40
CA ALA A 198 0.01 3.67 7.75
C ALA A 198 -1.49 3.95 7.77
N ALA A 199 -2.26 3.12 8.47
CA ALA A 199 -3.70 3.32 8.65
C ALA A 199 -3.95 4.62 9.42
N THR A 200 -4.85 5.45 8.90
CA THR A 200 -5.30 6.71 9.50
C THR A 200 -6.75 6.64 9.98
N GLU A 201 -7.57 5.76 9.38
CA GLU A 201 -8.96 5.55 9.76
C GLU A 201 -9.33 4.07 9.57
N VAL A 202 -10.09 3.51 10.51
CA VAL A 202 -10.65 2.15 10.42
C VAL A 202 -12.15 2.23 10.69
N VAL A 203 -12.97 1.80 9.72
CA VAL A 203 -14.43 1.71 9.82
C VAL A 203 -14.85 0.27 9.60
N LEU A 204 -15.43 -0.37 10.62
CA LEU A 204 -15.84 -1.77 10.60
C LEU A 204 -17.36 -1.90 10.57
N GLY A 205 -17.87 -2.96 9.94
CA GLY A 205 -19.31 -3.25 9.86
C GLY A 205 -20.08 -2.37 8.89
N GLU A 206 -19.40 -1.55 8.09
CA GLU A 206 -20.00 -0.90 6.92
C GLU A 206 -20.02 -1.90 5.77
N SER A 207 -21.21 -2.21 5.24
CA SER A 207 -21.35 -3.11 4.09
C SER A 207 -20.55 -2.59 2.89
N GLN A 208 -19.75 -3.50 2.34
CA GLN A 208 -18.96 -3.30 1.11
C GLN A 208 -19.57 -4.05 -0.09
N GLU A 209 -20.84 -4.44 0.01
CA GLU A 209 -21.55 -5.14 -1.06
C GLU A 209 -21.58 -4.28 -2.33
N GLY A 210 -21.17 -4.88 -3.46
CA GLY A 210 -21.06 -4.18 -4.74
C GLY A 210 -19.94 -3.12 -4.85
N LYS A 211 -19.21 -2.80 -3.77
CA LYS A 211 -18.10 -1.83 -3.81
C LYS A 211 -16.76 -2.47 -4.13
N ILE A 212 -16.59 -3.76 -3.84
CA ILE A 212 -15.37 -4.53 -4.11
C ILE A 212 -15.49 -5.18 -5.48
N GLU A 213 -15.27 -4.39 -6.53
CA GLU A 213 -15.35 -4.85 -7.91
C GLU A 213 -13.97 -5.16 -8.49
N LYS A 214 -13.86 -6.30 -9.17
CA LYS A 214 -12.65 -6.72 -9.86
C LYS A 214 -12.42 -5.84 -11.11
N PRO A 215 -11.26 -5.19 -11.25
CA PRO A 215 -10.94 -4.41 -12.45
C PRO A 215 -10.96 -5.28 -13.72
N SER A 216 -11.57 -4.76 -14.79
CA SER A 216 -11.83 -5.49 -16.04
C SER A 216 -11.37 -4.77 -17.32
N LYS A 217 -10.95 -3.50 -17.21
CA LYS A 217 -10.50 -2.67 -18.35
C LYS A 217 -8.97 -2.60 -18.43
N GLY A 218 -8.42 -2.87 -19.61
CA GLY A 218 -6.98 -2.76 -19.90
C GLY A 218 -6.40 -4.01 -20.55
N LYS A 219 -5.15 -3.92 -21.01
CA LYS A 219 -4.42 -5.07 -21.58
C LYS A 219 -4.07 -6.04 -20.46
N LYS A 220 -4.56 -7.28 -20.57
CA LYS A 220 -4.24 -8.35 -19.61
C LYS A 220 -2.79 -8.80 -19.79
N VAL A 221 -2.04 -8.85 -18.70
CA VAL A 221 -0.63 -9.25 -18.63
C VAL A 221 -0.36 -9.91 -17.27
N THR A 222 0.73 -10.64 -17.16
CA THR A 222 1.33 -11.08 -15.88
C THR A 222 2.24 -9.98 -15.33
N GLN A 223 2.65 -10.10 -14.06
CA GLN A 223 3.63 -9.17 -13.47
C GLN A 223 4.94 -9.19 -14.26
N ALA A 224 5.42 -10.37 -14.66
CA ALA A 224 6.65 -10.50 -15.44
C ALA A 224 6.56 -9.82 -16.81
N GLU A 225 5.45 -10.00 -17.52
CA GLU A 225 5.21 -9.32 -18.81
C GLU A 225 5.10 -7.80 -18.61
N PHE A 226 4.45 -7.35 -17.55
CA PHE A 226 4.36 -5.93 -17.24
C PHE A 226 5.73 -5.32 -16.94
N ASP A 227 6.53 -5.99 -16.12
CA ASP A 227 7.89 -5.56 -15.77
C ASP A 227 8.79 -5.47 -17.02
N GLN A 228 8.65 -6.42 -17.96
CA GLN A 228 9.33 -6.39 -19.25
C GLN A 228 8.88 -5.18 -20.10
N ILE A 229 7.56 -4.94 -20.20
CA ILE A 229 7.01 -3.79 -20.93
C ILE A 229 7.55 -2.47 -20.35
N GLN A 230 7.62 -2.37 -19.01
CA GLN A 230 8.20 -1.20 -18.36
C GLN A 230 9.68 -1.05 -18.70
N ALA A 231 10.47 -2.11 -18.58
CA ALA A 231 11.90 -2.08 -18.87
C ALA A 231 12.19 -1.68 -20.33
N GLU A 232 11.47 -2.27 -21.29
CA GLU A 232 11.60 -1.97 -22.71
C GLU A 232 11.23 -0.51 -23.02
N LYS A 233 10.11 -0.01 -22.47
CA LYS A 233 9.68 1.38 -22.69
C LYS A 233 10.65 2.38 -22.07
N MET A 234 11.19 2.08 -20.89
CA MET A 234 12.21 2.92 -20.27
C MET A 234 13.49 2.97 -21.11
N LYS A 235 13.90 1.84 -21.69
CA LYS A 235 15.05 1.77 -22.60
C LYS A 235 14.82 2.55 -23.90
N GLU A 236 13.65 2.41 -24.52
CA GLU A 236 13.27 3.17 -25.72
C GLU A 236 13.25 4.68 -25.48
N MET A 237 12.84 5.11 -24.28
CA MET A 237 12.84 6.53 -23.87
C MET A 237 14.24 7.05 -23.47
N GLY A 238 15.30 6.27 -23.67
CA GLY A 238 16.69 6.71 -23.43
C GLY A 238 17.17 6.62 -21.98
N ALA A 239 16.56 5.77 -21.15
CA ALA A 239 16.99 5.59 -19.76
C ALA A 239 18.25 4.68 -19.58
N GLU A 240 19.00 4.42 -20.65
CA GLU A 240 20.39 3.95 -20.57
C GLU A 240 21.31 5.05 -21.10
N GLU A 241 22.09 5.62 -20.18
CA GLU A 241 23.28 6.48 -20.39
C GLU A 241 23.07 7.93 -20.90
N GLY A 242 23.16 8.88 -19.96
CA GLY A 242 23.84 10.16 -20.17
C GLY A 242 23.10 11.26 -20.94
N GLY A 243 22.58 12.25 -20.19
CA GLY A 243 22.41 13.63 -20.67
C GLY A 243 21.04 13.97 -21.25
N GLY A 244 20.27 14.78 -20.53
CA GLY A 244 19.19 15.61 -21.11
C GLY A 244 17.78 15.36 -20.56
N GLY A 245 17.41 16.10 -19.52
CA GLY A 245 16.14 16.85 -19.53
C GLY A 245 14.80 16.15 -19.24
N THR A 246 14.74 14.88 -18.85
CA THR A 246 13.48 14.31 -18.31
C THR A 246 13.72 13.56 -17.01
N PHE A 247 13.45 14.23 -15.89
CA PHE A 247 13.45 13.63 -14.55
C PHE A 247 12.26 12.67 -14.42
N MET A 248 12.41 11.40 -14.81
CA MET A 248 11.49 10.36 -14.36
C MET A 248 11.86 9.97 -12.93
N ILE A 249 11.12 10.52 -11.96
CA ILE A 249 11.15 10.05 -10.57
C ILE A 249 10.68 8.60 -10.59
N LYS A 250 11.62 7.67 -10.38
CA LYS A 250 11.35 6.24 -10.33
C LYS A 250 10.67 5.91 -9.00
N ILE A 251 9.36 6.08 -8.92
CA ILE A 251 8.57 5.54 -7.80
C ILE A 251 8.51 4.02 -8.01
N ARG A 252 9.46 3.30 -7.40
CA ARG A 252 9.43 1.83 -7.36
C ARG A 252 8.36 1.39 -6.36
N ASN A 253 7.30 0.74 -6.85
CA ASN A 253 6.30 0.07 -6.02
C ASN A 253 6.81 -1.24 -5.41
#